data_AF-A0A355GC40-F1
#
_entry.id   AF-A0A355GC40-F1
#
_cell.length_a   1.000
_cell.length_b   1.000
_cell.length_c   1.000
_cell.angle_alpha   90.00
_cell.angle_beta   90.00
_cell.angle_gamma   90.00
#
_symmetry.space_group_name_H-M   'P 1'
#
loop_
_entity.id
_entity.type
_entity.pdbx_description
1 polymer ?
#
loop_
_entity_poly.entity_id
_entity_poly.type
_entity_poly.pdbx_seq_one_letter_code
_entity_poly.pdbx_strand_id
1 'polypeptide(L)'
;VIQFIARSGVVGQIGGVTFKDCVVKAADLHPVMAFYDASYISAVENVTGTLRVEQGDRKVEYELTPALFQKWMPASEAGNITPYETDISRLKPLDASAKTDSGPRRKVRQRGLSQYLLYATQGEKVSVEFSYHQLAKYTGDKIPVKVTTPSGKAIPVDSIPFKQSATCAFKAPETGVYRITCDPGANFVTVDQSSHQVCLTSEGAPIRLMAATGDFYFWVPAGVEKWAVGVFGGGPGERVSARLVDPSGKQVWSEQNIAEPKLYTATGQQQAAGKLWRLVLNRPTEGAFEDHYVLLVGIPSVLALTPGEILVPAEALQK
;
A
#
# COMPACT_ATOMS: atom_id res chain seq x y z
N VAL A 1 -19.25 23.64 7.85
CA VAL A 1 -18.83 22.33 8.40
C VAL A 1 -17.37 22.42 8.83
N ILE A 2 -17.02 21.93 10.02
CA ILE A 2 -15.62 21.76 10.43
C ILE A 2 -15.12 20.45 9.80
N GLN A 3 -14.00 20.49 9.08
CA GLN A 3 -13.47 19.31 8.40
C GLN A 3 -12.16 18.84 9.01
N PHE A 4 -12.10 17.56 9.31
CA PHE A 4 -10.86 16.84 9.55
C PHE A 4 -10.46 16.12 8.26
N ILE A 5 -9.20 16.24 7.87
CA ILE A 5 -8.69 15.69 6.61
C ILE A 5 -7.43 14.90 6.90
N ALA A 6 -7.48 13.58 6.69
CA ALA A 6 -6.29 12.76 6.57
C ALA A 6 -5.89 12.72 5.08
N ARG A 7 -4.68 13.19 4.76
CA ARG A 7 -4.14 13.11 3.40
C ARG A 7 -3.63 11.69 3.13
N SER A 8 -3.48 11.33 1.86
CA SER A 8 -2.84 10.07 1.49
C SER A 8 -1.48 9.92 2.18
N GLY A 9 -1.22 8.74 2.76
CA GLY A 9 0.01 8.44 3.50
C GLY A 9 0.03 8.90 4.97
N VAL A 10 -0.97 9.65 5.44
CA VAL A 10 -1.15 9.87 6.89
C VAL A 10 -1.54 8.55 7.53
N VAL A 11 -0.89 8.16 8.62
CA VAL A 11 -1.19 6.89 9.28
C VAL A 11 -1.57 7.10 10.73
N GLY A 12 -2.55 6.35 11.21
CA GLY A 12 -3.01 6.40 12.58
C GLY A 12 -3.93 7.58 12.86
N GLN A 13 -3.96 7.99 14.13
CA GLN A 13 -4.92 8.96 14.64
C GLN A 13 -4.52 10.40 14.29
N ILE A 14 -5.48 11.16 13.77
CA ILE A 14 -5.40 12.62 13.63
C ILE A 14 -6.35 13.27 14.66
N GLY A 15 -6.13 14.55 14.95
CA GLY A 15 -6.98 15.29 15.90
C GLY A 15 -6.14 15.95 16.99
N GLY A 16 -6.48 15.69 18.26
CA GLY A 16 -5.84 16.38 19.39
C GLY A 16 -6.25 17.85 19.51
N VAL A 17 -7.49 18.17 19.12
CA VAL A 17 -8.02 19.54 19.07
C VAL A 17 -9.06 19.73 20.18
N THR A 18 -8.89 20.77 20.99
CA THR A 18 -9.90 21.17 21.97
C THR A 18 -10.64 22.42 21.49
N PHE A 19 -11.97 22.32 21.39
CA PHE A 19 -12.84 23.45 21.08
C PHE A 19 -13.28 24.14 22.37
N LYS A 20 -12.96 25.42 22.50
CA LYS A 20 -13.38 26.28 23.62
C LYS A 20 -14.17 27.45 23.08
N ASP A 21 -15.36 27.67 23.61
CA ASP A 21 -16.23 28.81 23.27
C ASP A 21 -16.48 28.97 21.75
N CYS A 22 -16.51 27.85 21.02
CA CYS A 22 -16.62 27.84 19.58
C CYS A 22 -18.09 27.84 19.12
N VAL A 23 -18.42 28.72 18.18
CA VAL A 23 -19.77 28.83 17.59
C VAL A 23 -19.71 28.55 16.09
N VAL A 24 -20.49 27.58 15.62
CA VAL A 24 -20.68 27.28 14.19
C VAL A 24 -22.03 27.84 13.75
N LYS A 25 -22.01 28.80 12.82
CA LYS A 25 -23.23 29.42 12.28
C LYS A 25 -23.46 29.06 10.82
N ALA A 26 -24.70 28.73 10.46
CA ALA A 26 -25.12 28.64 9.06
C ALA A 26 -26.62 28.91 8.89
N ALA A 27 -27.02 29.27 7.67
CA ALA A 27 -28.43 29.51 7.33
C ALA A 27 -29.24 28.20 7.29
N ASP A 28 -28.65 27.13 6.74
CA ASP A 28 -29.31 25.85 6.52
C ASP A 28 -28.75 24.74 7.43
N LEU A 29 -29.54 23.67 7.58
CA LEU A 29 -29.12 22.46 8.28
C LEU A 29 -28.05 21.72 7.45
N HIS A 30 -26.88 21.50 8.03
CA HIS A 30 -25.80 20.73 7.41
C HIS A 30 -24.99 19.95 8.46
N PRO A 31 -24.20 18.95 8.06
CA PRO A 31 -23.27 18.29 8.98
C PRO A 31 -22.37 19.30 9.70
N VAL A 32 -22.31 19.22 11.03
CA VAL A 32 -21.52 20.15 11.87
C VAL A 32 -20.03 19.89 11.65
N MET A 33 -19.65 18.62 11.69
CA MET A 33 -18.30 18.13 11.41
C MET A 33 -18.34 17.03 10.35
N ALA A 34 -17.24 16.88 9.61
CA ALA A 34 -17.03 15.78 8.68
C ALA A 34 -15.56 15.34 8.67
N PHE A 35 -15.34 14.03 8.49
CA PHE A 35 -14.00 13.46 8.34
C PHE A 35 -13.85 12.96 6.91
N TYR A 36 -12.82 13.45 6.23
CA TYR A 36 -12.41 12.95 4.93
C TYR A 36 -11.07 12.23 5.10
N ASP A 37 -11.09 10.92 4.87
CA ASP A 37 -9.91 10.06 4.98
C ASP A 37 -9.42 9.64 3.59
N ALA A 38 -8.39 10.32 3.09
CA ALA A 38 -7.68 9.91 1.87
C ALA A 38 -6.53 8.92 2.14
N SER A 39 -6.22 8.62 3.42
CA SER A 39 -5.26 7.57 3.77
C SER A 39 -5.92 6.20 3.91
N TYR A 40 -7.21 6.19 4.28
CA TYR A 40 -8.05 5.02 4.54
C TYR A 40 -7.66 4.21 5.79
N ILE A 41 -6.66 4.72 6.51
CA ILE A 41 -6.01 4.10 7.66
C ILE A 41 -5.85 5.12 8.79
N SER A 42 -6.72 6.14 8.78
CA SER A 42 -6.75 7.17 9.80
C SER A 42 -8.08 7.22 10.53
N ALA A 43 -8.03 7.75 11.75
CA ALA A 43 -9.18 8.01 12.59
C ALA A 43 -9.07 9.40 13.19
N VAL A 44 -10.20 10.03 13.51
CA VAL A 44 -10.21 11.27 14.29
C VAL A 44 -10.34 10.92 15.76
N GLU A 45 -9.34 11.27 16.56
CA GLU A 45 -9.33 11.04 18.00
C GLU A 45 -8.90 12.27 18.80
N ASN A 46 -9.13 12.22 20.11
CA ASN A 46 -8.74 13.27 21.06
C ASN A 46 -9.29 14.66 20.68
N VAL A 47 -10.50 14.70 20.13
CA VAL A 47 -11.23 15.94 19.90
C VAL A 47 -12.21 16.15 21.05
N THR A 48 -12.05 17.26 21.78
CA THR A 48 -12.75 17.51 23.06
C THR A 48 -13.29 18.93 23.15
N GLY A 49 -14.12 19.20 24.16
CA GLY A 49 -14.68 20.51 24.47
C GLY A 49 -16.14 20.66 24.06
N THR A 50 -16.59 21.89 23.82
CA THR A 50 -17.98 22.21 23.50
C THR A 50 -18.12 23.00 22.21
N LEU A 51 -19.22 22.76 21.49
CA LEU A 51 -19.59 23.51 20.29
C LEU A 51 -21.02 24.00 20.37
N ARG A 52 -21.21 25.31 20.20
CA ARG A 52 -22.53 25.88 19.96
C ARG A 52 -22.80 25.91 18.46
N VAL A 53 -23.89 25.29 18.03
CA VAL A 53 -24.31 25.22 16.62
C VAL A 53 -25.60 26.02 16.45
N GLU A 54 -25.55 27.02 15.58
CA GLU A 54 -26.68 27.87 15.19
C GLU A 54 -26.96 27.65 13.69
N GLN A 55 -27.97 26.85 13.37
CA GLN A 55 -28.36 26.52 11.99
C GLN A 55 -29.83 26.86 11.77
N GLY A 56 -30.10 27.92 11.01
CA GLY A 56 -31.45 28.51 10.93
C GLY A 56 -31.98 28.85 12.33
N ASP A 57 -33.17 28.38 12.67
CA ASP A 57 -33.77 28.55 14.00
C ASP A 57 -33.22 27.58 15.06
N ARG A 58 -32.45 26.56 14.65
CA ARG A 58 -31.89 25.57 15.56
C ARG A 58 -30.66 26.12 16.27
N LYS A 59 -30.71 26.13 17.60
CA LYS A 59 -29.57 26.43 18.47
C LYS A 59 -29.34 25.26 19.43
N VAL A 60 -28.21 24.58 19.28
CA VAL A 60 -27.87 23.41 20.09
C VAL A 60 -26.43 23.54 20.55
N GLU A 61 -26.19 23.20 21.82
CA GLU A 61 -24.84 23.01 22.34
C GLU A 61 -24.51 21.52 22.36
N TYR A 62 -23.34 21.18 21.82
CA TYR A 62 -22.81 19.82 21.80
C TYR A 62 -21.60 19.72 22.69
N GLU A 63 -21.62 18.75 23.60
CA GLU A 63 -20.41 18.23 24.23
C GLU A 63 -19.72 17.27 23.25
N LEU A 64 -18.45 17.54 22.94
CA LEU A 64 -17.67 16.75 22.00
C LEU A 64 -17.15 15.48 22.68
N THR A 65 -17.93 14.41 22.54
CA THR A 65 -17.66 13.09 23.13
C THR A 65 -17.31 12.06 22.05
N PRO A 66 -16.56 10.99 22.37
CA PRO A 66 -16.26 9.91 21.43
C PRO A 66 -17.51 9.30 20.78
N ALA A 67 -18.62 9.16 21.52
CA ALA A 67 -19.89 8.66 20.99
C ALA A 67 -20.49 9.59 19.93
N LEU A 68 -20.36 10.91 20.11
CA LEU A 68 -20.81 11.89 19.12
C LEU A 68 -19.93 11.82 17.85
N PHE A 69 -18.62 11.65 18.02
CA PHE A 69 -17.70 11.44 16.89
C PHE A 69 -18.01 10.17 16.12
N GLN A 70 -18.26 9.04 16.79
CA GLN A 70 -18.68 7.81 16.13
C GLN A 70 -19.97 8.00 15.30
N LYS A 71 -20.87 8.89 15.75
CA LYS A 71 -22.10 9.23 15.02
C LYS A 71 -21.86 10.18 13.84
N TRP A 72 -21.01 11.18 13.99
CA TRP A 72 -20.79 12.22 12.96
C TRP A 72 -19.72 11.86 11.95
N MET A 73 -18.69 11.17 12.40
CA MET A 73 -17.44 10.88 11.70
C MET A 73 -16.92 9.50 12.12
N PRO A 74 -17.67 8.41 11.84
CA PRO A 74 -17.22 7.06 12.18
C PRO A 74 -15.84 6.80 11.55
N ALA A 75 -14.90 6.30 12.36
CA ALA A 75 -13.58 5.94 11.86
C ALA A 75 -13.67 4.71 10.93
N SER A 76 -12.75 4.64 9.96
CA SER A 76 -12.48 3.40 9.23
C SER A 76 -12.07 2.30 10.21
N GLU A 77 -12.46 1.05 9.97
CA GLU A 77 -12.01 -0.09 10.78
C GLU A 77 -10.47 -0.20 10.83
N ALA A 78 -9.80 0.28 9.76
CA ALA A 78 -8.34 0.34 9.68
C ALA A 78 -7.72 1.58 10.34
N GLY A 79 -8.51 2.59 10.67
CA GLY A 79 -8.04 3.81 11.35
C GLY A 79 -7.43 3.55 12.74
N ASN A 80 -7.80 2.42 13.35
CA ASN A 80 -7.29 1.97 14.65
C ASN A 80 -6.24 0.85 14.50
N ILE A 81 -5.63 0.69 13.34
CA ILE A 81 -4.53 -0.28 13.13
C ILE A 81 -3.21 0.47 13.29
N THR A 82 -2.37 -0.01 14.21
CA THR A 82 -1.02 0.52 14.34
C THR A 82 -0.24 0.28 13.04
N PRO A 83 0.39 1.32 12.47
CA PRO A 83 1.20 1.16 11.27
C PRO A 83 2.33 0.17 11.50
N TYR A 84 2.65 -0.66 10.50
CA TYR A 84 3.82 -1.53 10.57
C TYR A 84 5.00 -0.86 9.89
N GLU A 85 5.97 -0.42 10.67
CA GLU A 85 7.23 0.09 10.14
C GLU A 85 8.05 -1.06 9.58
N THR A 86 8.11 -1.15 8.24
CA THR A 86 8.87 -2.20 7.57
C THR A 86 10.35 -1.83 7.56
N ASP A 87 11.14 -2.42 8.45
CA ASP A 87 12.61 -2.32 8.38
C ASP A 87 13.13 -3.19 7.22
N ILE A 88 13.26 -2.55 6.06
CA ILE A 88 13.73 -3.20 4.82
C ILE A 88 15.10 -3.85 4.99
N SER A 89 15.98 -3.28 5.83
CA SER A 89 17.32 -3.83 6.06
C SER A 89 17.30 -5.20 6.74
N ARG A 90 16.18 -5.55 7.38
CA ARG A 90 15.97 -6.81 8.11
C ARG A 90 15.11 -7.82 7.36
N LEU A 91 14.63 -7.51 6.16
CA LEU A 91 13.87 -8.49 5.39
C LEU A 91 14.81 -9.58 4.84
N LYS A 92 14.28 -10.80 4.70
CA LYS A 92 14.98 -11.96 4.15
C LYS A 92 14.00 -12.78 3.29
N PRO A 93 14.48 -13.59 2.33
CA PRO A 93 13.63 -14.56 1.66
C PRO A 93 12.98 -15.50 2.68
N LEU A 94 11.68 -15.76 2.52
CA LEU A 94 10.98 -16.74 3.37
C LEU A 94 11.60 -18.14 3.22
N ASP A 95 11.95 -18.51 2.01
CA ASP A 95 12.71 -19.72 1.70
C ASP A 95 14.03 -19.33 1.03
N ALA A 96 15.12 -19.36 1.81
CA ALA A 96 16.46 -19.04 1.32
C ALA A 96 16.99 -20.05 0.27
N SER A 97 16.34 -21.21 0.14
CA SER A 97 16.68 -22.23 -0.86
C SER A 97 15.86 -22.10 -2.16
N ALA A 98 14.85 -21.24 -2.16
CA ALA A 98 14.00 -21.05 -3.32
C ALA A 98 14.82 -20.52 -4.50
N LYS A 99 14.87 -21.32 -5.57
CA LYS A 99 15.55 -20.91 -6.80
C LYS A 99 14.74 -19.82 -7.49
N THR A 100 15.43 -18.82 -8.01
CA THR A 100 14.81 -17.87 -8.95
C THR A 100 14.77 -18.52 -10.32
N ASP A 101 13.58 -18.58 -10.91
CA ASP A 101 13.47 -18.83 -12.35
C ASP A 101 13.82 -17.53 -13.09
N SER A 102 14.91 -17.56 -13.86
CA SER A 102 15.32 -16.42 -14.70
C SER A 102 14.49 -16.29 -15.98
N GLY A 103 13.49 -17.15 -16.17
CA GLY A 103 12.55 -17.08 -17.28
C GLY A 103 11.66 -15.84 -17.26
N PRO A 104 10.78 -15.69 -18.29
CA PRO A 104 9.87 -14.57 -18.39
C PRO A 104 8.96 -14.48 -17.17
N ARG A 105 8.91 -13.30 -16.54
CA ARG A 105 8.03 -13.04 -15.40
C ARG A 105 6.68 -12.53 -15.85
N ARG A 106 5.68 -12.67 -14.97
CA ARG A 106 4.39 -12.00 -15.16
C ARG A 106 4.63 -10.48 -15.20
N LYS A 107 4.28 -9.83 -16.32
CA LYS A 107 4.48 -8.40 -16.55
C LYS A 107 3.48 -7.54 -15.76
N VAL A 108 3.67 -7.45 -14.45
CA VAL A 108 2.90 -6.55 -13.60
C VAL A 108 3.30 -5.11 -13.88
N ARG A 109 2.32 -4.29 -14.26
CA ARG A 109 2.53 -2.88 -14.62
C ARG A 109 2.54 -2.04 -13.36
N GLN A 110 3.73 -1.64 -12.97
CA GLN A 110 3.97 -0.77 -11.83
C GLN A 110 3.82 0.70 -12.23
N ARG A 111 3.25 1.51 -11.34
CA ARG A 111 3.11 2.97 -11.53
C ARG A 111 3.57 3.79 -10.34
N GLY A 112 3.94 5.04 -10.60
CA GLY A 112 4.31 6.04 -9.60
C GLY A 112 5.33 5.55 -8.58
N LEU A 113 5.01 5.76 -7.30
CA LEU A 113 5.92 5.59 -6.16
C LEU A 113 6.17 4.14 -5.73
N SER A 114 5.57 3.14 -6.38
CA SER A 114 5.91 1.75 -6.08
C SER A 114 7.37 1.48 -6.44
N GLN A 115 8.02 0.66 -5.64
CA GLN A 115 9.43 0.29 -5.76
C GLN A 115 9.55 -1.22 -5.82
N TYR A 116 10.77 -1.68 -6.10
CA TYR A 116 11.11 -3.09 -6.10
C TYR A 116 12.11 -3.39 -4.98
N LEU A 117 11.94 -4.56 -4.34
CA LEU A 117 12.89 -5.11 -3.38
C LEU A 117 13.47 -6.42 -3.91
N LEU A 118 14.77 -6.59 -3.76
CA LEU A 118 15.50 -7.77 -4.20
C LEU A 118 16.53 -8.14 -3.12
N TYR A 119 16.57 -9.40 -2.68
CA TYR A 119 17.62 -9.87 -1.79
C TYR A 119 18.76 -10.48 -2.60
N ALA A 120 20.00 -10.12 -2.28
CA ALA A 120 21.19 -10.72 -2.87
C ALA A 120 22.30 -10.91 -1.82
N THR A 121 23.10 -11.94 -2.02
CA THR A 121 24.31 -12.23 -1.25
C THR A 121 25.49 -11.48 -1.86
N GLN A 122 26.41 -11.03 -1.01
CA GLN A 122 27.63 -10.38 -1.45
C GLN A 122 28.35 -11.18 -2.54
N GLY A 123 28.68 -10.52 -3.64
CA GLY A 123 29.41 -11.08 -4.77
C GLY A 123 28.53 -11.65 -5.87
N GLU A 124 27.22 -11.85 -5.63
CA GLU A 124 26.29 -12.30 -6.66
C GLU A 124 26.13 -11.28 -7.79
N LYS A 125 25.88 -11.77 -9.01
CA LYS A 125 25.59 -10.95 -10.17
C LYS A 125 24.08 -10.73 -10.26
N VAL A 126 23.65 -9.52 -9.93
CA VAL A 126 22.25 -9.10 -10.04
C VAL A 126 22.00 -8.55 -11.44
N SER A 127 20.88 -8.96 -12.05
CA SER A 127 20.40 -8.48 -13.34
C SER A 127 18.88 -8.41 -13.29
N VAL A 128 18.32 -7.24 -13.55
CA VAL A 128 16.87 -7.01 -13.62
C VAL A 128 16.56 -6.28 -14.91
N GLU A 129 15.77 -6.90 -15.79
CA GLU A 129 15.33 -6.31 -17.04
C GLU A 129 14.04 -5.53 -16.82
N PHE A 130 14.10 -4.23 -17.05
CA PHE A 130 12.95 -3.33 -16.98
C PHE A 130 12.52 -2.91 -18.37
N SER A 131 11.21 -2.78 -18.59
CA SER A 131 10.63 -2.24 -19.82
C SER A 131 9.80 -1.00 -19.50
N TYR A 132 10.13 0.15 -20.11
CA TYR A 132 9.40 1.41 -19.94
C TYR A 132 8.35 1.58 -21.04
N HIS A 133 7.07 1.54 -20.67
CA HIS A 133 5.97 1.52 -21.64
C HIS A 133 5.20 2.84 -21.68
N GLN A 134 4.72 3.20 -22.86
CA GLN A 134 3.80 4.33 -23.02
C GLN A 134 2.38 3.94 -22.57
N LEU A 135 1.76 4.80 -21.77
CA LEU A 135 0.32 4.78 -21.53
C LEU A 135 -0.36 5.86 -22.39
N ALA A 136 -1.43 5.48 -23.08
CA ALA A 136 -2.19 6.37 -23.96
C ALA A 136 -1.28 7.22 -24.87
N LYS A 137 -1.36 8.55 -24.76
CA LYS A 137 -0.56 9.53 -25.53
C LYS A 137 0.54 10.20 -24.70
N TYR A 138 0.81 9.73 -23.48
CA TYR A 138 1.84 10.34 -22.63
C TYR A 138 3.23 10.21 -23.27
N THR A 139 4.01 11.27 -23.19
CA THR A 139 5.40 11.29 -23.67
C THR A 139 6.36 10.87 -22.56
N GLY A 140 7.60 10.57 -22.93
CA GLY A 140 8.69 10.28 -22.00
C GLY A 140 10.04 10.39 -22.70
N ASP A 141 11.11 10.52 -21.93
CA ASP A 141 12.49 10.49 -22.42
C ASP A 141 13.21 9.24 -21.92
N LYS A 142 13.58 9.23 -20.64
CA LYS A 142 14.16 8.07 -19.95
C LYS A 142 13.80 8.10 -18.47
N ILE A 143 13.72 6.93 -17.84
CA ILE A 143 13.54 6.81 -16.40
C ILE A 143 14.90 6.58 -15.73
N PRO A 144 15.33 7.42 -14.78
CA PRO A 144 16.48 7.10 -13.95
C PRO A 144 16.16 5.90 -13.06
N VAL A 145 17.02 4.88 -13.10
CA VAL A 145 16.95 3.76 -12.15
C VAL A 145 17.88 4.08 -10.99
N LYS A 146 17.35 4.02 -9.76
CA LYS A 146 18.15 4.17 -8.54
C LYS A 146 18.17 2.84 -7.81
N VAL A 147 19.35 2.25 -7.66
CA VAL A 147 19.57 1.09 -6.80
C VAL A 147 20.18 1.57 -5.50
N THR A 148 19.57 1.22 -4.37
CA THR A 148 20.08 1.51 -3.02
C THR A 148 20.48 0.19 -2.36
N THR A 149 21.70 0.12 -1.82
CA THR A 149 22.26 -1.05 -1.15
C THR A 149 21.67 -1.24 0.26
N PRO A 150 21.87 -2.40 0.90
CA PRO A 150 21.48 -2.64 2.28
C PRO A 150 21.98 -1.57 3.28
N SER A 151 23.19 -1.04 3.09
CA SER A 151 23.76 0.06 3.90
C SER A 151 23.28 1.46 3.51
N GLY A 152 22.38 1.59 2.52
CA GLY A 152 21.81 2.86 2.09
C GLY A 152 22.60 3.60 1.01
N LYS A 153 23.67 3.00 0.46
CA LYS A 153 24.49 3.62 -0.60
C LYS A 153 23.81 3.47 -1.95
N ALA A 154 24.04 4.40 -2.87
CA ALA A 154 23.55 4.26 -4.24
C ALA A 154 24.53 3.45 -5.10
N ILE A 155 24.01 2.56 -5.95
CA ILE A 155 24.76 1.94 -7.05
C ILE A 155 24.38 2.68 -8.34
N PRO A 156 25.37 3.22 -9.08
CA PRO A 156 25.11 3.81 -10.39
C PRO A 156 24.69 2.72 -11.38
N VAL A 157 23.57 2.96 -12.07
CA VAL A 157 23.05 2.09 -13.12
C VAL A 157 22.45 2.96 -14.23
N ASP A 158 22.33 2.41 -15.43
CA ASP A 158 21.78 3.14 -16.56
C ASP A 158 20.28 3.41 -16.42
N SER A 159 19.84 4.51 -17.03
CA SER A 159 18.42 4.83 -17.18
C SER A 159 17.75 3.94 -18.23
N ILE A 160 16.44 3.73 -18.12
CA ILE A 160 15.64 3.00 -19.12
C ILE A 160 15.08 4.00 -20.14
N PRO A 161 15.44 3.92 -21.45
CA PRO A 161 14.88 4.80 -22.46
C PRO A 161 13.37 4.57 -22.66
N PHE A 162 12.65 5.61 -23.04
CA PHE A 162 11.21 5.55 -23.29
C PHE A 162 10.86 4.58 -24.42
N LYS A 163 9.87 3.71 -24.16
CA LYS A 163 9.42 2.63 -25.06
C LYS A 163 10.48 1.56 -25.33
N GLN A 164 11.48 1.44 -24.46
CA GLN A 164 12.54 0.47 -24.59
C GLN A 164 12.71 -0.33 -23.30
N SER A 165 13.53 -1.36 -23.39
CA SER A 165 13.97 -2.17 -22.26
C SER A 165 15.42 -1.88 -21.95
N ALA A 166 15.79 -1.94 -20.69
CA ALA A 166 17.17 -1.85 -20.24
C ALA A 166 17.41 -2.78 -19.05
N THR A 167 18.62 -3.32 -18.98
CA THR A 167 19.02 -4.22 -17.90
C THR A 167 19.78 -3.45 -16.84
N CYS A 168 19.21 -3.40 -15.64
CA CYS A 168 19.89 -2.96 -14.43
C CYS A 168 20.77 -4.12 -13.93
N ALA A 169 22.08 -4.02 -14.12
CA ALA A 169 23.04 -5.04 -13.72
C ALA A 169 24.09 -4.50 -12.75
N PHE A 170 24.39 -5.26 -11.69
CA PHE A 170 25.46 -4.94 -10.75
C PHE A 170 25.97 -6.20 -10.05
N LYS A 171 27.17 -6.12 -9.47
CA LYS A 171 27.67 -7.13 -8.53
C LYS A 171 27.32 -6.67 -7.12
N ALA A 172 26.61 -7.49 -6.34
CA ALA A 172 26.19 -7.14 -4.98
C ALA A 172 27.40 -6.85 -4.08
N PRO A 173 27.62 -5.61 -3.61
CA PRO A 173 28.76 -5.28 -2.75
C PRO A 173 28.64 -5.85 -1.32
N GLU A 174 27.42 -6.12 -0.86
CA GLU A 174 27.10 -6.61 0.48
C GLU A 174 25.86 -7.51 0.45
N THR A 175 25.71 -8.37 1.45
CA THR A 175 24.52 -9.23 1.58
C THR A 175 23.36 -8.45 2.16
N GLY A 176 22.17 -8.59 1.57
CA GLY A 176 20.93 -8.04 2.10
C GLY A 176 19.95 -7.62 1.03
N VAL A 177 19.01 -6.75 1.42
CA VAL A 177 17.94 -6.24 0.53
C VAL A 177 18.36 -4.96 -0.17
N TYR A 178 18.26 -4.99 -1.49
CA TYR A 178 18.43 -3.87 -2.39
C TYR A 178 17.07 -3.29 -2.73
N ARG A 179 17.00 -1.96 -2.76
CA ARG A 179 15.82 -1.20 -3.17
C ARG A 179 16.06 -0.62 -4.56
N ILE A 180 15.16 -0.90 -5.50
CA ILE A 180 15.23 -0.35 -6.86
C ILE A 180 14.02 0.56 -7.06
N THR A 181 14.30 1.82 -7.39
CA THR A 181 13.28 2.84 -7.71
C THR A 181 13.39 3.21 -9.18
N CYS A 182 12.26 3.17 -9.88
CA CYS A 182 12.13 3.60 -11.27
C CYS A 182 10.72 4.18 -11.48
N ASP A 183 10.54 5.47 -11.16
CA ASP A 183 9.24 6.13 -11.28
C ASP A 183 8.92 6.42 -12.76
N PRO A 184 7.88 5.79 -13.35
CA PRO A 184 7.53 6.01 -14.74
C PRO A 184 6.67 7.26 -14.98
N GLY A 185 6.28 7.99 -13.92
CA GLY A 185 5.37 9.13 -13.98
C GLY A 185 3.98 8.74 -14.49
N ALA A 186 3.53 9.41 -15.55
CA ALA A 186 2.23 9.15 -16.18
C ALA A 186 2.17 7.82 -16.98
N ASN A 187 3.30 7.15 -17.13
CA ASN A 187 3.45 5.90 -17.87
C ASN A 187 3.56 4.71 -16.88
N PHE A 188 4.02 3.54 -17.34
CA PHE A 188 4.24 2.37 -16.46
C PHE A 188 5.53 1.62 -16.80
N VAL A 189 6.04 0.86 -15.84
CA VAL A 189 7.21 -0.03 -16.01
C VAL A 189 6.85 -1.46 -15.63
N THR A 190 7.51 -2.42 -16.27
CA THR A 190 7.42 -3.84 -15.93
C THR A 190 8.81 -4.40 -15.65
N VAL A 191 8.90 -5.38 -14.76
CA VAL A 191 10.08 -6.26 -14.65
C VAL A 191 9.80 -7.48 -15.52
N ASP A 192 10.53 -7.60 -16.62
CA ASP A 192 10.31 -8.65 -17.61
C ASP A 192 11.09 -9.92 -17.29
N GLN A 193 12.31 -9.75 -16.75
CA GLN A 193 13.19 -10.83 -16.27
C GLN A 193 13.99 -10.38 -15.05
N SER A 194 14.40 -11.32 -14.21
CA SER A 194 15.28 -11.04 -13.07
C SER A 194 16.11 -12.26 -12.70
N SER A 195 17.38 -12.06 -12.34
CA SER A 195 18.23 -13.14 -11.82
C SER A 195 17.92 -13.51 -10.37
N HIS A 196 17.17 -12.66 -9.66
CA HIS A 196 16.75 -12.88 -8.28
C HIS A 196 15.25 -12.64 -8.12
N GLN A 197 14.69 -13.15 -7.03
CA GLN A 197 13.33 -12.84 -6.62
C GLN A 197 13.14 -11.34 -6.42
N VAL A 198 11.98 -10.83 -6.82
CA VAL A 198 11.65 -9.41 -6.68
C VAL A 198 10.25 -9.25 -6.12
N CYS A 199 10.15 -8.45 -5.06
CA CYS A 199 8.88 -7.98 -4.50
C CYS A 199 8.59 -6.54 -4.94
N LEU A 200 7.33 -6.15 -4.90
CA LEU A 200 6.87 -4.77 -4.93
C LEU A 200 6.75 -4.23 -3.50
N THR A 201 7.02 -2.94 -3.31
CA THR A 201 6.82 -2.22 -2.05
C THR A 201 6.46 -0.77 -2.32
N SER A 202 6.00 -0.06 -1.29
CA SER A 202 5.74 1.39 -1.32
C SER A 202 5.95 2.04 0.05
N GLU A 203 6.79 1.44 0.90
CA GLU A 203 7.18 2.00 2.22
C GLU A 203 5.99 2.43 3.10
N GLY A 204 4.90 1.65 3.06
CA GLY A 204 3.67 1.93 3.82
C GLY A 204 2.61 2.75 3.09
N ALA A 205 2.93 3.36 1.93
CA ALA A 205 1.93 3.93 1.04
C ALA A 205 1.20 2.82 0.24
N PRO A 206 0.12 3.11 -0.51
CA PRO A 206 -0.48 2.15 -1.43
C PRO A 206 0.46 1.78 -2.59
N ILE A 207 0.62 0.49 -2.86
CA ILE A 207 1.31 -0.04 -4.04
C ILE A 207 0.42 0.24 -5.25
N ARG A 208 0.91 1.08 -6.16
CA ARG A 208 0.19 1.50 -7.36
C ARG A 208 0.47 0.56 -8.54
N LEU A 209 -0.61 0.11 -9.14
CA LEU A 209 -0.65 -0.84 -10.25
C LEU A 209 -1.54 -0.29 -11.37
N MET A 210 -1.34 -0.78 -12.59
CA MET A 210 -2.21 -0.45 -13.72
C MET A 210 -2.62 -1.70 -14.49
N ALA A 211 -3.92 -1.95 -14.58
CA ALA A 211 -4.52 -3.09 -15.27
C ALA A 211 -3.85 -4.47 -14.98
N ALA A 212 -3.20 -4.61 -13.82
CA ALA A 212 -2.56 -5.82 -13.35
C ALA A 212 -3.57 -6.81 -12.75
N THR A 213 -3.47 -8.07 -13.14
CA THR A 213 -4.32 -9.16 -12.63
C THR A 213 -3.49 -10.35 -12.14
N GLY A 214 -4.17 -11.27 -11.46
CA GLY A 214 -3.67 -12.55 -10.98
C GLY A 214 -3.28 -12.51 -9.51
N ASP A 215 -2.48 -13.49 -9.11
CA ASP A 215 -2.17 -13.77 -7.71
C ASP A 215 -1.01 -12.89 -7.20
N PHE A 216 -1.17 -12.32 -6.02
CA PHE A 216 -0.17 -11.58 -5.28
C PHE A 216 -0.09 -12.14 -3.87
N TYR A 217 1.09 -12.11 -3.27
CA TYR A 217 1.33 -12.74 -1.98
C TYR A 217 1.91 -11.73 -0.99
N PHE A 218 1.46 -11.79 0.25
CA PHE A 218 1.98 -10.98 1.34
C PHE A 218 2.11 -11.82 2.61
N TRP A 219 2.96 -11.37 3.51
CA TRP A 219 3.23 -12.05 4.77
C TRP A 219 2.60 -11.32 5.93
N VAL A 220 1.95 -12.07 6.82
CA VAL A 220 1.50 -11.58 8.12
C VAL A 220 2.47 -12.10 9.17
N PRO A 221 3.30 -11.25 9.81
CA PRO A 221 4.23 -11.68 10.86
C PRO A 221 3.53 -12.30 12.07
N ALA A 222 4.24 -13.16 12.80
CA ALA A 222 3.79 -13.65 14.10
C ALA A 222 3.59 -12.48 15.08
N GLY A 223 2.58 -12.57 15.94
CA GLY A 223 2.30 -11.55 16.96
C GLY A 223 1.55 -10.30 16.47
N VAL A 224 1.23 -10.19 15.18
CA VAL A 224 0.35 -9.11 14.68
C VAL A 224 -1.10 -9.40 15.06
N GLU A 225 -1.67 -8.56 15.91
CA GLU A 225 -3.04 -8.75 16.43
C GLU A 225 -4.14 -8.20 15.51
N LYS A 226 -3.81 -7.19 14.71
CA LYS A 226 -4.75 -6.53 13.81
C LYS A 226 -4.04 -6.04 12.57
N TRP A 227 -4.59 -6.36 11.42
CA TRP A 227 -4.07 -5.93 10.12
C TRP A 227 -5.18 -5.82 9.10
N ALA A 228 -4.91 -5.11 8.00
CA ALA A 228 -5.85 -4.99 6.91
C ALA A 228 -5.16 -5.01 5.53
N VAL A 229 -5.92 -5.46 4.54
CA VAL A 229 -5.60 -5.32 3.12
C VAL A 229 -6.66 -4.47 2.48
N GLY A 230 -6.26 -3.32 1.96
CA GLY A 230 -7.11 -2.42 1.19
C GLY A 230 -6.90 -2.58 -0.31
N VAL A 231 -7.99 -2.55 -1.07
CA VAL A 231 -7.95 -2.53 -2.54
C VAL A 231 -8.90 -1.44 -3.04
N PHE A 232 -8.50 -0.72 -4.10
CA PHE A 232 -9.30 0.35 -4.71
C PHE A 232 -8.82 0.77 -6.09
N GLY A 233 -9.69 1.42 -6.85
CA GLY A 233 -9.36 2.03 -8.14
C GLY A 233 -8.69 3.41 -8.01
N GLY A 234 -8.24 3.92 -9.16
CA GLY A 234 -7.62 5.25 -9.33
C GLY A 234 -8.55 6.45 -9.11
N GLY A 235 -9.87 6.23 -9.12
CA GLY A 235 -10.90 7.25 -8.91
C GLY A 235 -12.29 6.74 -9.26
N PRO A 236 -13.32 7.61 -9.32
CA PRO A 236 -14.72 7.19 -9.47
C PRO A 236 -15.04 6.34 -10.72
N GLY A 237 -14.23 6.45 -11.77
CA GLY A 237 -14.40 5.71 -13.03
C GLY A 237 -13.55 4.44 -13.13
N GLU A 238 -12.57 4.26 -12.25
CA GLU A 238 -11.60 3.17 -12.30
C GLU A 238 -11.90 2.15 -11.21
N ARG A 239 -11.83 0.87 -11.57
CA ARG A 239 -12.32 -0.21 -10.72
C ARG A 239 -11.41 -1.42 -10.79
N VAL A 240 -11.44 -2.22 -9.73
CA VAL A 240 -10.77 -3.53 -9.66
C VAL A 240 -11.65 -4.50 -8.89
N SER A 241 -11.59 -5.79 -9.23
CA SER A 241 -12.19 -6.85 -8.42
C SER A 241 -11.09 -7.57 -7.64
N ALA A 242 -11.35 -7.93 -6.39
CA ALA A 242 -10.34 -8.57 -5.56
C ALA A 242 -10.95 -9.66 -4.70
N ARG A 243 -10.14 -10.67 -4.38
CA ARG A 243 -10.47 -11.67 -3.37
C ARG A 243 -9.24 -12.03 -2.56
N LEU A 244 -9.47 -12.40 -1.31
CA LEU A 244 -8.44 -12.81 -0.39
C LEU A 244 -8.59 -14.28 -0.03
N VAL A 245 -7.47 -15.00 -0.10
CA VAL A 245 -7.36 -16.41 0.24
C VAL A 245 -6.40 -16.54 1.42
N ASP A 246 -6.87 -17.21 2.47
CA ASP A 246 -6.10 -17.47 3.67
C ASP A 246 -5.02 -18.54 3.45
N PRO A 247 -4.14 -18.77 4.44
CA PRO A 247 -3.05 -19.74 4.30
C PRO A 247 -3.51 -21.20 4.20
N SER A 248 -4.77 -21.51 4.53
CA SER A 248 -5.36 -22.84 4.32
C SER A 248 -5.85 -23.04 2.89
N GLY A 249 -5.86 -21.98 2.07
CA GLY A 249 -6.39 -21.99 0.71
C GLY A 249 -7.87 -21.61 0.63
N LYS A 250 -8.50 -21.23 1.75
CA LYS A 250 -9.91 -20.82 1.80
C LYS A 250 -10.05 -19.35 1.43
N GLN A 251 -11.01 -19.02 0.58
CA GLN A 251 -11.39 -17.63 0.33
C GLN A 251 -12.13 -17.07 1.55
N VAL A 252 -11.62 -15.97 2.11
CA VAL A 252 -12.19 -15.31 3.29
C VAL A 252 -12.81 -13.95 2.99
N TRP A 253 -12.52 -13.39 1.82
CA TRP A 253 -13.05 -12.10 1.38
C TRP A 253 -13.08 -12.02 -0.15
N SER A 254 -14.07 -11.32 -0.69
CA SER A 254 -14.19 -11.05 -2.13
C SER A 254 -15.10 -9.87 -2.38
N GLU A 255 -14.68 -8.97 -3.25
CA GLU A 255 -15.43 -7.79 -3.68
C GLU A 255 -15.24 -7.56 -5.17
N GLN A 256 -16.26 -7.04 -5.83
CA GLN A 256 -16.23 -6.67 -7.25
C GLN A 256 -16.33 -5.16 -7.43
N ASN A 257 -15.81 -4.67 -8.56
CA ASN A 257 -16.04 -3.29 -9.02
C ASN A 257 -15.64 -2.21 -8.00
N ILE A 258 -14.57 -2.47 -7.25
CA ILE A 258 -14.09 -1.64 -6.16
C ILE A 258 -13.51 -0.34 -6.75
N ALA A 259 -14.22 0.77 -6.57
CA ALA A 259 -13.78 2.11 -6.95
C ALA A 259 -13.12 2.82 -5.76
N GLU A 260 -13.85 2.90 -4.65
CA GLU A 260 -13.37 3.44 -3.37
C GLU A 260 -12.76 2.34 -2.50
N PRO A 261 -11.88 2.68 -1.54
CA PRO A 261 -11.26 1.71 -0.65
C PRO A 261 -12.22 0.78 0.05
N LYS A 262 -12.00 -0.50 -0.23
CA LYS A 262 -12.56 -1.61 0.51
C LYS A 262 -11.42 -2.35 1.18
N LEU A 263 -11.58 -2.53 2.48
CA LEU A 263 -10.58 -3.16 3.33
C LEU A 263 -11.15 -4.47 3.85
N TYR A 264 -10.33 -5.51 3.81
CA TYR A 264 -10.51 -6.67 4.66
C TYR A 264 -9.69 -6.44 5.93
N THR A 265 -10.34 -6.42 7.09
CA THR A 265 -9.70 -6.30 8.40
C THR A 265 -9.69 -7.65 9.09
N ALA A 266 -8.52 -8.15 9.48
CA ALA A 266 -8.38 -9.35 10.28
C ALA A 266 -8.16 -8.99 11.76
N THR A 267 -8.92 -9.64 12.64
CA THR A 267 -8.82 -9.50 14.11
C THR A 267 -8.88 -10.87 14.79
N GLY A 268 -8.25 -11.01 15.96
CA GLY A 268 -8.34 -12.21 16.78
C GLY A 268 -7.90 -13.51 16.08
N GLN A 269 -8.57 -14.64 16.31
CA GLN A 269 -8.15 -15.95 15.80
C GLN A 269 -8.06 -16.09 14.26
N GLN A 270 -8.53 -15.11 13.49
CA GLN A 270 -8.40 -15.06 12.02
C GLN A 270 -6.98 -14.70 11.55
N GLN A 271 -6.07 -14.38 12.47
CA GLN A 271 -4.78 -13.76 12.18
C GLN A 271 -3.83 -14.61 11.33
N ALA A 272 -3.95 -15.94 11.32
CA ALA A 272 -3.03 -16.89 10.68
C ALA A 272 -1.57 -16.35 10.66
N ALA A 273 -1.11 -15.91 11.84
CA ALA A 273 0.11 -15.15 11.98
C ALA A 273 1.33 -16.03 11.67
N GLY A 274 2.38 -15.44 11.11
CA GLY A 274 3.53 -16.19 10.60
C GLY A 274 3.17 -17.05 9.38
N LYS A 275 2.31 -16.55 8.49
CA LYS A 275 1.89 -17.27 7.28
C LYS A 275 1.77 -16.36 6.06
N LEU A 276 1.85 -17.01 4.90
CA LEU A 276 1.69 -16.40 3.60
C LEU A 276 0.21 -16.36 3.20
N TRP A 277 -0.25 -15.17 2.81
CA TRP A 277 -1.60 -14.93 2.31
C TRP A 277 -1.58 -14.64 0.82
N ARG A 278 -2.72 -14.86 0.15
CA ARG A 278 -2.86 -14.60 -1.28
C ARG A 278 -3.99 -13.64 -1.57
N LEU A 279 -3.65 -12.52 -2.18
CA LEU A 279 -4.57 -11.57 -2.80
C LEU A 279 -4.68 -11.90 -4.29
N VAL A 280 -5.90 -12.02 -4.82
CA VAL A 280 -6.12 -12.20 -6.26
C VAL A 280 -6.80 -10.95 -6.81
N LEU A 281 -6.16 -10.30 -7.77
CA LEU A 281 -6.71 -9.14 -8.47
C LEU A 281 -7.28 -9.56 -9.83
N ASN A 282 -8.48 -9.09 -10.14
CA ASN A 282 -9.20 -9.41 -11.36
C ASN A 282 -9.72 -8.15 -12.03
N ARG A 283 -9.98 -8.26 -13.34
CA ARG A 283 -10.69 -7.23 -14.08
C ARG A 283 -12.08 -7.03 -13.45
N PRO A 284 -12.54 -5.79 -13.23
CA PRO A 284 -13.91 -5.51 -12.83
C PRO A 284 -14.89 -5.90 -13.93
N THR A 285 -16.16 -6.10 -13.56
CA THR A 285 -17.26 -6.35 -14.50
C THR A 285 -17.86 -5.05 -15.04
N GLU A 286 -17.59 -3.91 -14.40
CA GLU A 286 -18.00 -2.58 -14.85
C GLU A 286 -16.89 -1.53 -14.65
N GLY A 287 -17.04 -0.37 -15.28
CA GLY A 287 -16.06 0.73 -15.20
C GLY A 287 -14.75 0.46 -15.95
N ALA A 288 -13.82 1.42 -15.85
CA ALA A 288 -12.50 1.30 -16.45
C ALA A 288 -11.59 0.41 -15.58
N PHE A 289 -10.72 -0.37 -16.22
CA PHE A 289 -9.69 -1.15 -15.55
C PHE A 289 -8.32 -0.61 -15.91
N GLU A 290 -7.92 0.45 -15.22
CA GLU A 290 -6.65 1.13 -15.43
C GLU A 290 -5.94 1.25 -14.08
N ASP A 291 -5.92 2.40 -13.43
CA ASP A 291 -5.20 2.56 -12.17
C ASP A 291 -5.95 1.88 -11.01
N HIS A 292 -5.20 1.17 -10.18
CA HIS A 292 -5.68 0.60 -8.93
C HIS A 292 -4.53 0.38 -7.95
N TYR A 293 -4.89 0.15 -6.69
CA TYR A 293 -3.97 0.16 -5.57
C TYR A 293 -4.19 -1.02 -4.65
N VAL A 294 -3.10 -1.47 -4.04
CA VAL A 294 -3.13 -2.38 -2.90
C VAL A 294 -2.47 -1.68 -1.71
N LEU A 295 -3.15 -1.69 -0.58
CA LEU A 295 -2.66 -1.11 0.67
C LEU A 295 -2.55 -2.21 1.72
N LEU A 296 -1.38 -2.32 2.35
CA LEU A 296 -1.11 -3.27 3.43
C LEU A 296 -0.95 -2.48 4.74
N VAL A 297 -1.74 -2.82 5.76
CA VAL A 297 -1.87 -2.03 7.00
C VAL A 297 -1.63 -2.94 8.19
N GLY A 298 -0.76 -2.54 9.13
CA GLY A 298 -0.39 -3.34 10.29
C GLY A 298 0.50 -4.55 9.98
N ILE A 299 0.96 -4.67 8.73
CA ILE A 299 1.87 -5.73 8.24
C ILE A 299 2.90 -5.16 7.26
N PRO A 300 3.99 -5.89 6.95
CA PRO A 300 5.00 -5.45 6.00
C PRO A 300 4.39 -5.04 4.65
N SER A 301 4.79 -3.87 4.14
CA SER A 301 4.34 -3.35 2.84
C SER A 301 5.10 -4.01 1.69
N VAL A 302 4.95 -5.33 1.55
CA VAL A 302 5.69 -6.16 0.58
C VAL A 302 4.73 -7.09 -0.15
N LEU A 303 4.71 -7.01 -1.48
CA LEU A 303 3.94 -7.90 -2.36
C LEU A 303 4.85 -8.71 -3.28
N ALA A 304 4.71 -10.02 -3.26
CA ALA A 304 5.36 -10.94 -4.20
C ALA A 304 4.38 -11.38 -5.30
N LEU A 305 4.91 -11.77 -6.47
CA LEU A 305 4.09 -12.26 -7.59
C LEU A 305 3.86 -13.77 -7.48
N THR A 306 4.75 -14.46 -6.79
CA THR A 306 4.69 -15.89 -6.50
C THR A 306 4.98 -16.16 -5.02
N PRO A 307 4.58 -17.32 -4.47
CA PRO A 307 4.84 -17.64 -3.07
C PRO A 307 6.31 -17.64 -2.68
N GLY A 308 7.18 -18.12 -3.58
CA GLY A 308 8.60 -18.29 -3.31
C GLY A 308 9.38 -16.98 -3.25
N GLU A 309 8.86 -15.90 -3.85
CA GLU A 309 9.56 -14.62 -3.99
C GLU A 309 9.48 -13.71 -2.75
N ILE A 310 8.64 -14.04 -1.78
CA ILE A 310 8.30 -13.12 -0.69
C ILE A 310 9.49 -12.87 0.24
N LEU A 311 9.73 -11.59 0.51
CA LEU A 311 10.63 -11.14 1.56
C LEU A 311 9.83 -10.91 2.85
N VAL A 312 10.30 -11.47 3.95
CA VAL A 312 9.66 -11.41 5.26
C VAL A 312 10.60 -10.78 6.28
N PRO A 313 10.09 -10.11 7.33
CA PRO A 313 10.93 -9.67 8.44
C PRO A 313 11.69 -10.85 9.03
N ALA A 314 12.99 -10.69 9.25
CA ALA A 314 13.71 -11.61 10.12
C ALA A 314 13.00 -11.61 11.48
N GLU A 315 12.60 -12.78 11.97
CA GLU A 315 12.11 -12.89 13.34
C GLU A 315 13.16 -12.25 14.25
N ALA A 316 12.71 -11.39 15.17
CA ALA A 316 13.60 -10.96 16.22
C ALA A 316 14.08 -12.24 16.92
N LEU A 317 15.39 -12.51 16.87
CA LEU A 317 15.99 -13.42 17.85
C LEU A 317 15.53 -12.91 19.19
N GLN A 318 14.60 -13.63 19.83
CA GLN A 318 14.21 -13.36 21.20
C GLN A 318 15.54 -13.34 21.99
N LYS A 319 15.88 -12.16 22.52
CA LYS A 319 16.89 -12.04 23.55
C LYS A 319 16.23 -12.33 24.89
#